data_AF-A0A934C928-F1
#
_entry.id   AF-A0A934C928-F1
#
_cell.length_a   1.000
_cell.length_b   1.000
_cell.length_c   1.000
_cell.angle_alpha   90.00
_cell.angle_beta   90.00
_cell.angle_gamma   90.00
#
_symmetry.space_group_name_H-M   'P 1'
#
loop_
_entity.id
_entity.type
_entity.pdbx_description
1 polymer ?
#
loop_
_entity_poly.entity_id
_entity_poly.type
_entity_poly.pdbx_seq_one_letter_code
_entity_poly.pdbx_strand_id
1 'polypeptide(L)'
;MKESIAMNLSFSFSKTNRGQGLVEYAILIAFVAVIVIAVIRLIGPKVGNTFSTINASLGQSSGEDFVHVANEGETFSIPAGTYEVQYGANGVYYTQHVVGPLTMTCNAATFGDPLPGVPKNCSMRPAP
;
A
#
# COMPACT_ATOMS: atom_id res chain seq x y z
N MET A 1 -45.15 58.02 -25.60
CA MET A 1 -45.25 56.64 -26.11
C MET A 1 -44.54 56.64 -27.47
N LYS A 2 -43.38 56.02 -27.72
CA LYS A 2 -42.71 54.86 -27.13
C LYS A 2 -41.22 54.87 -27.55
N GLU A 3 -40.37 54.44 -26.61
CA GLU A 3 -39.14 53.65 -26.75
C GLU A 3 -37.88 54.21 -27.44
N SER A 4 -36.85 54.30 -26.58
CA SER A 4 -35.42 54.46 -26.81
C SER A 4 -34.76 53.08 -26.77
N ILE A 5 -33.86 52.73 -27.70
CA ILE A 5 -32.68 51.87 -27.46
C ILE A 5 -31.60 52.26 -28.48
N ALA A 6 -30.54 52.91 -28.00
CA ALA A 6 -29.28 53.04 -28.70
C ALA A 6 -28.42 51.81 -28.40
N MET A 7 -28.09 51.01 -29.42
CA MET A 7 -27.04 49.99 -29.36
C MET A 7 -25.84 50.48 -30.15
N ASN A 8 -25.05 51.35 -29.51
CA ASN A 8 -23.71 51.71 -29.95
C ASN A 8 -22.75 51.39 -28.81
N LEU A 9 -22.13 50.21 -28.85
CA LEU A 9 -20.88 49.98 -28.15
C LEU A 9 -20.06 48.93 -28.91
N SER A 10 -19.35 49.39 -29.93
CA SER A 10 -18.27 48.64 -30.55
C SER A 10 -17.12 48.52 -29.56
N PHE A 11 -17.07 47.41 -28.80
CA PHE A 11 -15.85 47.02 -28.09
C PHE A 11 -14.98 46.20 -29.05
N SER A 12 -14.24 46.91 -29.91
CA SER A 12 -13.14 46.32 -30.66
C SER A 12 -11.85 46.51 -29.87
N PHE A 13 -11.42 45.48 -29.16
CA PHE A 13 -10.10 45.42 -28.55
C PHE A 13 -9.27 44.37 -29.29
N SER A 14 -8.75 44.77 -30.45
CA SER A 14 -7.69 44.04 -31.15
C SER A 14 -6.35 44.43 -30.52
N LYS A 15 -5.78 43.56 -29.69
CA LYS A 15 -4.40 43.67 -29.20
C LYS A 15 -3.48 42.89 -30.13
N THR A 16 -2.67 43.62 -30.91
CA THR A 16 -1.53 43.07 -31.67
C THR A 16 -0.47 42.52 -30.71
N ASN A 17 -0.04 41.28 -30.95
CA ASN A 17 0.92 40.53 -30.13
C ASN A 17 2.38 41.03 -30.28
N ARG A 18 3.01 41.45 -29.18
CA ARG A 18 4.47 41.35 -28.88
C ARG A 18 4.68 41.72 -27.40
N GLY A 19 4.90 40.70 -26.57
CA GLY A 19 5.15 40.83 -25.13
C GLY A 19 3.89 41.01 -24.28
N GLN A 20 3.02 39.99 -24.22
CA GLN A 20 2.01 39.88 -23.16
C GLN A 20 2.76 40.02 -21.82
N GLY A 21 2.41 41.03 -21.01
CA GLY A 21 3.29 41.51 -19.95
C GLY A 21 3.62 40.38 -18.96
N LEU A 22 4.83 40.37 -18.40
CA LEU A 22 5.22 39.40 -17.35
C LEU A 22 4.18 39.33 -16.21
N VAL A 23 3.46 40.44 -15.98
CA VAL A 23 2.35 40.55 -15.02
C VAL A 23 1.14 39.68 -15.38
N GLU A 24 0.77 39.53 -16.65
CA GLU A 24 -0.36 38.67 -17.06
C GLU A 24 -0.04 37.20 -16.80
N TYR A 25 1.19 36.77 -17.06
CA TYR A 25 1.66 35.42 -16.73
C TYR A 25 1.73 35.20 -15.22
N ALA A 26 2.18 36.19 -14.46
CA ALA A 26 2.24 36.10 -13.00
C ALA A 26 0.83 35.93 -12.38
N ILE A 27 -0.16 36.64 -12.91
CA ILE A 27 -1.56 36.54 -12.44
C ILE A 27 -2.15 35.17 -12.80
N LEU A 28 -1.87 34.64 -13.99
CA LEU A 28 -2.34 33.31 -14.37
C LEU A 28 -1.73 32.20 -13.51
N ILE A 29 -0.43 32.26 -13.22
CA ILE A 29 0.24 31.28 -12.34
C ILE A 29 -0.32 31.40 -10.92
N ALA A 30 -0.55 32.61 -10.41
CA ALA A 30 -1.14 32.82 -9.09
C ALA A 30 -2.56 32.22 -9.00
N PHE A 31 -3.38 32.40 -10.03
CA PHE A 31 -4.72 31.84 -10.08
C PHE A 31 -4.72 30.30 -10.12
N VAL A 32 -3.87 29.70 -10.97
CA VAL A 32 -3.71 28.24 -11.06
C VAL A 32 -3.18 27.67 -9.74
N ALA A 33 -2.21 28.34 -9.10
CA ALA A 33 -1.65 27.89 -7.84
C ALA A 33 -2.70 27.80 -6.72
N VAL A 34 -3.59 28.80 -6.62
CA VAL A 34 -4.68 28.81 -5.64
C VAL A 34 -5.65 27.63 -5.88
N ILE A 35 -6.01 27.40 -7.14
CA ILE A 35 -6.91 26.29 -7.52
C ILE A 35 -6.28 24.94 -7.15
N VAL A 36 -5.01 24.72 -7.50
CA VAL A 36 -4.30 23.47 -7.24
C VAL A 36 -4.22 23.19 -5.74
N ILE A 37 -3.90 24.18 -4.92
CA ILE A 37 -3.85 24.03 -3.46
C ILE A 37 -5.22 23.66 -2.91
N ALA A 38 -6.31 24.30 -3.36
CA ALA A 38 -7.67 23.98 -2.92
C ALA A 38 -8.04 22.52 -3.22
N VAL A 39 -7.74 22.04 -4.44
CA VAL A 39 -8.03 20.65 -4.85
C VAL A 39 -7.21 19.64 -4.05
N ILE A 40 -5.90 19.86 -3.89
CA ILE A 40 -5.03 18.96 -3.12
C ILE A 40 -5.49 18.87 -1.66
N ARG A 41 -5.94 19.98 -1.06
CA ARG A 41 -6.45 20.01 0.32
C ARG A 41 -7.76 19.24 0.49
N LEU A 42 -8.61 19.20 -0.53
CA LEU A 42 -9.87 18.43 -0.51
C LEU A 42 -9.65 16.93 -0.73
N ILE A 43 -8.70 16.55 -1.58
CA ILE A 43 -8.42 15.16 -1.94
C ILE A 43 -7.51 14.48 -0.90
N GLY A 44 -6.56 15.22 -0.32
CA GLY A 44 -5.57 14.70 0.62
C GLY A 44 -6.13 13.82 1.76
N PRO A 45 -7.17 14.26 2.48
CA PRO A 45 -7.76 13.47 3.57
C PRO A 45 -8.39 12.15 3.09
N LYS A 46 -9.06 12.15 1.93
CA LYS A 46 -9.68 10.92 1.38
C LYS A 46 -8.61 9.90 1.00
N VAL A 47 -7.56 10.37 0.32
CA VAL A 47 -6.42 9.55 -0.08
C VAL A 47 -5.70 9.00 1.16
N GLY A 48 -5.46 9.85 2.17
CA GLY A 48 -4.85 9.43 3.43
C GLY A 48 -5.67 8.36 4.18
N ASN A 49 -6.99 8.49 4.20
CA ASN A 49 -7.87 7.50 4.81
C ASN A 49 -7.82 6.16 4.07
N THR A 50 -7.81 6.17 2.73
CA THR A 50 -7.65 4.94 1.93
C THR A 50 -6.32 4.25 2.21
N PHE A 51 -5.21 4.99 2.23
CA PHE A 51 -3.90 4.43 2.58
C PHE A 51 -3.86 3.88 4.01
N SER A 52 -4.50 4.56 4.97
CA SER A 52 -4.61 4.10 6.35
C SER A 52 -5.37 2.78 6.46
N THR A 53 -6.50 2.64 5.76
CA THR A 53 -7.26 1.39 5.72
C THR A 53 -6.44 0.26 5.12
N ILE A 54 -5.74 0.50 4.02
CA ILE A 54 -4.90 -0.53 3.38
C ILE A 54 -3.76 -0.96 4.32
N ASN A 55 -3.09 -0.02 4.97
CA ASN A 55 -2.01 -0.35 5.91
C ASN A 55 -2.52 -1.13 7.12
N ALA A 56 -3.72 -0.79 7.63
CA ALA A 56 -4.36 -1.54 8.70
C ALA A 56 -4.75 -2.97 8.26
N SER A 57 -5.23 -3.14 7.03
CA SER A 57 -5.57 -4.45 6.46
C SER A 57 -4.34 -5.30 6.15
N LEU A 58 -3.24 -4.70 5.69
CA LEU A 58 -1.97 -5.41 5.47
C LEU A 58 -1.28 -5.82 6.78
N GLY A 59 -1.43 -5.01 7.83
CA GLY A 59 -1.00 -5.39 9.18
C GLY A 59 -1.80 -6.57 9.74
N GLN A 60 -3.04 -6.77 9.29
CA GLN A 60 -3.93 -7.87 9.70
C GLN A 60 -3.86 -9.11 8.78
N SER A 61 -3.37 -8.99 7.54
CA SER A 61 -3.07 -10.17 6.69
C SER A 61 -1.82 -10.94 7.12
N SER A 62 -1.23 -10.58 8.27
CA SER A 62 -0.15 -11.32 8.94
C SER A 62 -0.57 -12.70 9.47
N GLY A 63 -1.85 -13.06 9.38
CA GLY A 63 -2.34 -14.42 9.64
C GLY A 63 -2.15 -15.41 8.48
N GLU A 64 -1.91 -14.92 7.26
CA GLU A 64 -1.93 -15.77 6.06
C GLU A 64 -0.54 -16.11 5.52
N ASP A 65 0.45 -15.23 5.73
CA ASP A 65 1.80 -15.42 5.21
C ASP A 65 2.67 -16.25 6.16
N PHE A 66 3.41 -17.21 5.59
CA PHE A 66 4.33 -18.05 6.35
C PHE A 66 5.61 -17.28 6.61
N VAL A 67 5.84 -16.94 7.87
CA VAL A 67 7.04 -16.22 8.30
C VAL A 67 8.13 -17.21 8.63
N HIS A 68 9.33 -17.04 8.06
CA HIS A 68 10.50 -17.85 8.40
C HIS A 68 10.84 -17.74 9.89
N VAL A 69 11.04 -18.87 10.56
CA VAL A 69 11.33 -18.93 12.00
C VAL A 69 12.61 -19.66 12.37
N ALA A 70 13.11 -20.56 11.52
CA ALA A 70 14.33 -21.32 11.78
C ALA A 70 14.89 -21.97 10.51
N ASN A 71 16.21 -22.12 10.45
CA ASN A 71 16.87 -22.99 9.48
C ASN A 71 16.84 -24.45 9.95
N GLU A 72 17.09 -25.38 9.03
CA GLU A 72 17.19 -26.80 9.35
C GLU A 72 18.25 -27.07 10.44
N GLY A 73 17.84 -27.81 11.47
CA GLY A 73 18.63 -28.13 12.66
C GLY A 73 18.47 -27.15 13.83
N GLU A 74 17.85 -25.98 13.62
CA GLU A 74 17.64 -24.98 14.67
C GLU A 74 16.33 -25.21 15.43
N THR A 75 16.23 -24.70 16.65
CA THR A 75 14.99 -24.70 17.45
C THR A 75 14.32 -23.34 17.42
N PHE A 76 12.99 -23.32 17.37
CA PHE A 76 12.19 -22.09 17.46
C PHE A 76 11.05 -22.24 18.47
N SER A 77 10.64 -21.12 19.05
CA SER A 77 9.57 -21.07 20.04
C SER A 77 8.25 -20.62 19.41
N ILE A 78 7.20 -21.37 19.71
CA ILE A 78 5.84 -21.07 19.26
C ILE A 78 5.14 -20.32 20.40
N PRO A 79 4.63 -19.09 20.16
CA PRO A 79 3.86 -18.35 21.15
C PRO A 79 2.55 -19.05 21.52
N ALA A 80 1.87 -18.56 22.55
CA ALA A 80 0.52 -19.04 22.87
C ALA A 80 -0.43 -18.81 21.68
N GLY A 81 -1.23 -19.82 21.34
CA GLY A 81 -2.13 -19.82 20.19
C GLY A 81 -1.96 -21.06 19.31
N THR A 82 -2.81 -21.19 18.30
CA THR A 82 -2.73 -22.25 17.29
C THR A 82 -1.95 -21.73 16.09
N TYR A 83 -0.95 -22.49 15.67
CA TYR A 83 -0.10 -22.15 14.53
C TYR A 83 -0.06 -23.30 13.54
N GLU A 84 0.15 -22.93 12.28
CA GLU A 84 0.51 -23.84 11.22
C GLU A 84 2.00 -23.66 10.95
N VAL A 85 2.79 -24.73 11.14
CA VAL A 85 4.22 -24.73 10.88
C VAL A 85 4.50 -25.60 9.67
N GLN A 86 5.19 -25.03 8.69
CA GLN A 86 5.62 -25.77 7.51
C GLN A 86 7.14 -25.93 7.50
N TYR A 87 7.61 -27.11 7.08
CA TYR A 87 9.00 -27.48 6.85
C TYR A 87 9.19 -27.84 5.38
N GLY A 88 10.11 -27.17 4.69
CA GLY A 88 10.30 -27.41 3.26
C GLY A 88 11.22 -26.44 2.55
N ALA A 89 11.29 -26.56 1.22
CA ALA A 89 12.06 -25.68 0.34
C ALA A 89 11.54 -25.77 -1.10
N ASN A 90 11.85 -24.76 -1.93
CA ASN A 90 11.51 -24.72 -3.37
C ASN A 90 10.02 -24.95 -3.67
N GLY A 91 9.12 -24.49 -2.79
CA GLY A 91 7.68 -24.64 -2.99
C GLY A 91 7.09 -25.97 -2.50
N VAL A 92 7.90 -26.91 -2.01
CA VAL A 92 7.46 -28.19 -1.48
C VAL A 92 7.63 -28.21 0.04
N TYR A 93 6.52 -28.34 0.76
CA TYR A 93 6.47 -28.25 2.20
C TYR A 93 5.62 -29.37 2.81
N TYR A 94 6.01 -29.83 3.99
CA TYR A 94 5.16 -30.60 4.90
C TYR A 94 4.76 -29.72 6.07
N THR A 95 3.50 -29.85 6.49
CA THR A 95 2.88 -28.92 7.42
C THR A 95 2.37 -29.66 8.65
N GLN A 96 2.50 -29.03 9.82
CA GLN A 96 1.96 -29.51 11.08
C GLN A 96 1.18 -28.39 11.78
N HIS A 97 0.03 -28.76 12.35
CA HIS A 97 -0.74 -27.89 13.23
C HIS A 97 -0.31 -28.11 14.68
N VAL A 98 -0.02 -27.02 15.38
CA VAL A 98 0.57 -27.06 16.72
C VAL A 98 -0.04 -25.97 17.59
N VAL A 99 -0.09 -26.22 18.89
CA VAL A 99 -0.64 -25.29 19.89
C VAL A 99 0.45 -24.95 20.87
N GLY A 100 0.83 -23.67 20.93
CA GLY A 100 1.82 -23.17 21.89
C GLY A 100 1.23 -22.79 23.25
N PRO A 101 2.07 -22.40 24.23
CA PRO A 101 3.50 -22.17 24.08
C PRO A 101 4.34 -23.46 24.13
N LEU A 102 5.23 -23.66 23.16
CA LEU A 102 6.17 -24.78 23.14
C LEU A 102 7.41 -24.46 22.29
N THR A 103 8.46 -25.26 22.38
CA THR A 103 9.66 -25.16 21.54
C THR A 103 9.74 -26.38 20.64
N MET A 104 9.99 -26.17 19.35
CA MET A 104 10.15 -27.25 18.37
C MET A 104 11.52 -27.19 17.72
N THR A 105 11.98 -28.33 17.20
CA THR A 105 13.17 -28.40 16.36
C THR A 105 12.76 -28.41 14.89
N CYS A 106 13.39 -27.57 14.09
CA CYS A 106 13.19 -27.52 12.67
C CYS A 106 14.00 -28.62 11.97
N ASN A 107 13.48 -29.83 11.86
CA ASN A 107 14.19 -30.92 11.20
C ASN A 107 13.25 -31.93 10.51
N ALA A 108 13.84 -32.72 9.61
CA ALA A 108 13.12 -33.77 8.89
C ALA A 108 12.59 -34.90 9.80
N ALA A 109 13.17 -35.09 10.99
CA ALA A 109 12.65 -36.07 11.96
C ALA A 109 11.29 -35.67 12.56
N THR A 110 11.03 -34.36 12.69
CA THR A 110 9.80 -33.83 13.30
C THR A 110 8.65 -33.72 12.29
N PHE A 111 8.95 -33.37 11.03
CA PHE A 111 7.95 -33.09 9.99
C PHE A 111 7.92 -34.12 8.85
N GLY A 112 8.99 -34.90 8.66
CA GLY A 112 9.28 -35.61 7.42
C GLY A 112 10.11 -34.77 6.45
N ASP A 113 10.68 -35.41 5.41
CA ASP A 113 11.45 -34.72 4.37
C ASP A 113 10.68 -34.62 3.04
N PRO A 114 10.21 -33.42 2.64
CA PRO A 114 9.52 -33.23 1.37
C PRO A 114 10.46 -33.22 0.15
N LEU A 115 11.76 -32.96 0.30
CA LEU A 115 12.71 -33.01 -0.81
C LEU A 115 14.12 -33.39 -0.28
N PRO A 116 14.51 -34.67 -0.40
CA PRO A 116 15.80 -35.15 0.10
C PRO A 116 17.00 -34.47 -0.52
N GLY A 117 18.00 -34.14 0.31
CA GLY A 117 19.28 -33.56 -0.13
C GLY A 117 19.26 -32.05 -0.41
N VAL A 118 18.13 -31.37 -0.17
CA VAL A 118 18.01 -29.92 -0.30
C VAL A 118 17.81 -29.28 1.07
N PRO A 119 18.61 -28.25 1.44
CA PRO A 119 18.44 -27.54 2.71
C PRO A 119 17.03 -27.02 2.91
N LYS A 120 16.48 -27.23 4.11
CA LYS A 120 15.11 -26.83 4.47
C LYS A 120 15.09 -25.67 5.44
N ASN A 121 13.91 -25.08 5.56
CA ASN A 121 13.62 -24.13 6.62
C ASN A 121 12.23 -24.38 7.19
N CYS A 122 12.01 -23.84 8.38
CA CYS A 122 10.70 -23.76 9.00
C CYS A 122 10.15 -22.37 8.84
N SER A 123 8.87 -22.31 8.49
CA SER A 123 8.09 -21.09 8.50
C SER A 123 6.78 -21.36 9.23
N MET A 124 6.22 -20.36 9.91
CA MET A 124 4.95 -20.50 10.62
C MET A 124 4.02 -19.33 10.37
N ARG A 125 2.73 -19.58 10.52
CA ARG A 125 1.68 -18.56 10.53
C ARG A 125 0.62 -18.90 11.59
N PRO A 126 -0.13 -17.91 12.09
CA PRO A 126 -1.31 -18.17 12.89
C PRO A 126 -2.30 -19.07 12.13
N ALA A 127 -2.84 -20.10 12.78
CA ALA A 127 -3.93 -20.88 12.20
C ALA A 127 -5.25 -20.08 12.30
N PRO A 128 -6.14 -20.17 11.29
CA PRO A 128 -7.45 -19.51 11.31
C PRO A 128 -8.39 -20.04 12.39
#